data_AF-A0A945I669-F1
#
_entry.id   AF-A0A945I669-F1
#
_cell.length_a   1.000
_cell.length_b   1.000
_cell.length_c   1.000
_cell.angle_alpha   90.00
_cell.angle_beta   90.00
_cell.angle_gamma   90.00
#
_symmetry.space_group_name_H-M   'P 1'
#
loop_
_entity.id
_entity.type
_entity.pdbx_description
1 polymer ?
#
loop_
_entity_poly.entity_id
_entity_poly.type
_entity_poly.pdbx_seq_one_letter_code
_entity_poly.pdbx_strand_id
1 'polypeptide(L)'
;MSNDSDTDELLTNEQIHLVQSTFAMVEPIADDAAVMFYDRLFELDPSLKSLFSDDMAAQRKALMSTLKVAVKGLTDLDSIVPAVQQLGARHSSYGVKDEDYSTVAQALLWTLEQGLGA
;
A
#
# COMPACT_ATOMS: atom_id res chain seq x y z
N MET A 1 -18.69 13.36 -28.79
CA MET A 1 -18.09 14.28 -27.81
C MET A 1 -18.16 13.55 -26.49
N SER A 2 -17.08 12.82 -26.18
CA SER A 2 -16.96 12.04 -24.96
C SER A 2 -16.85 13.02 -23.80
N ASN A 3 -17.67 12.81 -22.77
CA ASN A 3 -17.76 13.68 -21.63
C ASN A 3 -16.53 13.44 -20.75
N ASP A 4 -15.63 14.44 -20.68
CA ASP A 4 -14.60 14.58 -19.66
C ASP A 4 -15.27 14.73 -18.29
N SER A 5 -15.58 13.61 -17.63
CA SER A 5 -16.00 13.60 -16.24
C SER A 5 -15.51 12.35 -15.52
N ASP A 6 -14.22 12.03 -15.68
CA ASP A 6 -13.46 11.30 -14.66
C ASP A 6 -13.09 12.31 -13.56
N THR A 7 -14.09 12.83 -12.87
CA THR A 7 -13.88 13.56 -11.63
C THR A 7 -13.51 12.54 -10.57
N ASP A 8 -12.23 12.51 -10.19
CA ASP A 8 -11.73 12.45 -8.81
C ASP A 8 -12.78 11.95 -7.79
N GLU A 9 -13.21 10.69 -7.92
CA GLU A 9 -14.32 10.16 -7.13
C GLU A 9 -13.75 9.74 -5.77
N LEU A 10 -13.94 10.61 -4.78
CA LEU A 10 -13.67 10.27 -3.38
C LEU A 10 -14.38 8.95 -3.05
N LEU A 11 -13.66 8.04 -2.39
CA LEU A 11 -14.18 6.73 -1.99
C LEU A 11 -15.54 6.88 -1.28
N THR A 12 -16.52 6.08 -1.68
CA THR A 12 -17.83 6.06 -1.00
C THR A 12 -17.68 5.51 0.40
N ASN A 13 -18.61 5.83 1.31
CA ASN A 13 -18.63 5.24 2.65
C ASN A 13 -18.66 3.71 2.63
N GLU A 14 -19.31 3.11 1.64
CA GLU A 14 -19.33 1.66 1.44
C GLU A 14 -17.96 1.13 1.05
N GLN A 15 -17.27 1.77 0.10
CA GLN A 15 -15.90 1.40 -0.29
C GLN A 15 -14.92 1.56 0.87
N ILE A 16 -15.00 2.67 1.62
CA ILE A 16 -14.19 2.88 2.82
C ILE A 16 -14.43 1.76 3.83
N HIS A 17 -15.69 1.42 4.09
CA HIS A 17 -16.04 0.33 5.01
C HIS A 17 -15.50 -1.03 4.55
N LEU A 18 -15.59 -1.33 3.25
CA LEU A 18 -15.04 -2.56 2.67
C LEU A 18 -13.52 -2.62 2.85
N VAL A 19 -12.79 -1.55 2.52
CA VAL A 19 -11.33 -1.51 2.70
C VAL A 19 -10.95 -1.67 4.17
N GLN A 20 -11.62 -0.96 5.08
CA GLN A 20 -11.33 -1.03 6.52
C GLN A 20 -11.66 -2.41 7.11
N SER A 21 -12.80 -3.01 6.77
CA SER A 21 -13.22 -4.31 7.30
C SER A 21 -12.35 -5.45 6.78
N THR A 22 -12.01 -5.44 5.50
CA THR A 22 -11.14 -6.47 4.89
C THR A 22 -9.70 -6.33 5.37
N PHE A 23 -9.17 -5.11 5.51
CA PHE A 23 -7.83 -4.92 6.08
C PHE A 23 -7.74 -5.38 7.53
N ALA A 24 -8.81 -5.23 8.32
CA ALA A 24 -8.86 -5.73 9.69
C ALA A 24 -8.67 -7.27 9.78
N MET A 25 -9.04 -8.02 8.74
CA MET A 25 -8.79 -9.46 8.65
C MET A 25 -7.32 -9.80 8.38
N VAL A 26 -6.54 -8.88 7.81
CA VAL A 26 -5.10 -9.03 7.55
C VAL A 26 -4.26 -8.70 8.78
N GLU A 27 -4.74 -7.83 9.68
CA GLU A 27 -3.97 -7.41 10.87
C GLU A 27 -3.41 -8.57 11.74
N PRO A 28 -4.14 -9.67 11.99
CA PRO A 28 -3.62 -10.81 12.75
C PRO A 28 -2.44 -11.53 12.07
N ILE A 29 -2.35 -11.45 10.74
CA ILE A 29 -1.32 -12.08 9.91
C ILE A 29 -0.37 -11.05 9.29
N ALA A 30 -0.23 -9.87 9.91
CA ALA A 30 0.43 -8.72 9.30
C ALA A 30 1.90 -8.99 8.88
N ASP A 31 2.68 -9.71 9.69
CA ASP A 31 4.08 -10.03 9.32
C ASP A 31 4.13 -11.01 8.15
N ASP A 32 3.32 -12.07 8.18
CA ASP A 32 3.24 -13.07 7.10
C ASP A 32 2.75 -12.43 5.79
N ALA A 33 1.75 -11.56 5.86
CA ALA A 33 1.28 -10.79 4.71
C ALA A 33 2.37 -9.87 4.16
N ALA A 34 3.14 -9.21 5.03
CA ALA A 34 4.25 -8.37 4.59
C ALA A 34 5.39 -9.19 3.97
N VAL A 35 5.66 -10.41 4.46
CA VAL A 35 6.61 -11.35 3.82
C VAL A 35 6.13 -11.69 2.41
N MET A 36 4.87 -12.13 2.27
CA MET A 36 4.28 -12.44 0.97
C MET A 36 4.34 -11.26 0.01
N PHE A 37 4.07 -10.04 0.50
CA PHE A 37 4.17 -8.82 -0.30
C PHE A 37 5.58 -8.58 -0.83
N TYR A 38 6.62 -8.64 0.02
CA TYR A 38 7.98 -8.37 -0.42
C TYR A 38 8.52 -9.46 -1.33
N ASP A 39 8.22 -10.73 -1.04
CA ASP A 39 8.57 -11.84 -1.91
C ASP A 39 7.96 -11.65 -3.30
N ARG A 40 6.67 -11.29 -3.36
CA ARG A 40 5.98 -11.04 -4.63
C ARG A 40 6.51 -9.80 -5.35
N LEU A 41 6.73 -8.69 -4.63
CA LEU A 41 7.28 -7.46 -5.19
C LEU A 41 8.60 -7.73 -5.90
N PHE A 42 9.47 -8.50 -5.25
CA PHE A 42 10.80 -8.80 -5.78
C PHE A 42 10.82 -9.94 -6.82
N GLU A 43 9.78 -10.77 -6.86
CA GLU A 43 9.54 -11.69 -7.97
C GLU A 43 9.12 -10.94 -9.23
N LEU A 44 8.22 -9.95 -9.08
CA LEU A 44 7.74 -9.12 -10.18
C LEU A 44 8.83 -8.18 -10.71
N ASP A 45 9.62 -7.58 -9.81
CA ASP A 45 10.77 -6.75 -10.18
C ASP A 45 11.95 -6.93 -9.21
N PRO A 46 12.92 -7.78 -9.58
CA PRO A 46 14.13 -8.00 -8.77
C PRO A 46 14.99 -6.76 -8.59
N SER A 47 14.89 -5.75 -9.46
CA SER A 47 15.72 -4.55 -9.41
C SER A 47 15.38 -3.67 -8.19
N LEU A 48 14.12 -3.73 -7.73
CA LEU A 48 13.64 -2.98 -6.58
C LEU A 48 14.31 -3.39 -5.27
N LYS A 49 14.87 -4.60 -5.16
CA LYS A 49 15.62 -5.05 -3.96
C LYS A 49 16.70 -4.06 -3.56
N SER A 50 17.34 -3.40 -4.52
CA SER A 50 18.41 -2.43 -4.28
C SER A 50 17.97 -1.16 -3.55
N LEU A 51 16.67 -0.86 -3.54
CA LEU A 51 16.09 0.29 -2.85
C LEU A 51 15.80 0.03 -1.38
N PHE A 52 15.89 -1.21 -0.92
CA PHE A 52 15.58 -1.61 0.46
C PHE A 52 16.85 -1.92 1.25
N SER A 53 16.79 -1.66 2.56
CA SER A 53 17.85 -2.06 3.50
C SER A 53 17.80 -3.56 3.80
N ASP A 54 18.91 -4.10 4.30
CA ASP A 54 19.00 -5.50 4.73
C ASP A 54 18.06 -5.86 5.90
N ASP A 55 17.66 -4.88 6.73
CA ASP A 55 16.68 -5.09 7.82
C ASP A 55 15.25 -5.15 7.30
N MET A 56 14.93 -6.28 6.66
CA MET A 56 13.60 -6.53 6.13
C MET A 56 12.53 -6.68 7.22
N ALA A 57 12.91 -7.03 8.47
CA ALA A 57 11.93 -7.13 9.55
C ALA A 57 11.42 -5.75 9.98
N ALA A 58 12.31 -4.77 10.11
CA ALA A 58 11.92 -3.38 10.33
C ALA A 58 11.09 -2.84 9.15
N GLN A 59 11.48 -3.17 7.92
CA GLN A 59 10.78 -2.74 6.72
C GLN A 59 9.35 -3.28 6.63
N ARG A 60 9.13 -4.58 6.93
CA ARG A 60 7.79 -5.19 6.99
C ARG A 60 6.88 -4.51 8.02
N LYS A 61 7.42 -4.23 9.21
CA LYS A 61 6.68 -3.50 10.25
C LYS A 61 6.32 -2.08 9.81
N ALA A 62 7.26 -1.38 9.16
CA ALA A 62 7.04 -0.03 8.64
C ALA A 62 5.93 -0.01 7.57
N LEU A 63 5.94 -0.98 6.65
CA LEU A 63 4.90 -1.14 5.64
C LEU A 63 3.52 -1.32 6.28
N MET A 64 3.35 -2.31 7.16
CA MET A 64 2.05 -2.61 7.77
C MET A 64 1.54 -1.48 8.65
N SER A 65 2.44 -0.80 9.38
CA SER A 65 2.08 0.39 10.15
C SER A 65 1.59 1.53 9.24
N THR A 66 2.24 1.74 8.10
CA THR A 66 1.87 2.79 7.14
C THR A 66 0.53 2.50 6.50
N LEU A 67 0.30 1.27 6.05
CA LEU A 67 -0.99 0.84 5.49
C LEU A 67 -2.12 0.98 6.51
N LYS A 68 -1.88 0.58 7.77
CA LYS A 68 -2.87 0.74 8.85
C LYS A 68 -3.25 2.20 9.07
N VAL A 69 -2.29 3.13 9.05
CA VAL A 69 -2.58 4.57 9.17
C VAL A 69 -3.38 5.06 7.98
N ALA A 70 -3.00 4.69 6.75
CA ALA A 70 -3.72 5.09 5.54
C ALA A 70 -5.16 4.58 5.53
N VAL A 71 -5.39 3.30 5.82
CA VAL A 71 -6.72 2.66 5.86
C VAL A 71 -7.61 3.29 6.94
N LYS A 72 -7.06 3.58 8.11
CA LYS A 72 -7.80 4.28 9.18
C LYS A 72 -8.13 5.73 8.81
N GLY A 73 -7.25 6.40 8.08
CA GLY A 73 -7.42 7.79 7.66
C GLY A 73 -8.39 7.99 6.50
N LEU A 74 -8.92 6.93 5.89
CA LEU A 74 -9.86 7.06 4.75
C LEU A 74 -11.13 7.86 5.08
N THR A 75 -11.53 7.94 6.35
CA THR A 75 -12.68 8.77 6.79
C THR A 75 -12.33 10.23 7.07
N ASP A 76 -11.04 10.58 7.10
CA ASP A 76 -10.53 11.93 7.36
C ASP A 76 -9.18 12.10 6.63
N LEU A 77 -9.25 12.27 5.31
CA LEU A 77 -8.07 12.36 4.46
C LEU A 77 -7.19 13.56 4.82
N ASP A 78 -7.80 14.69 5.18
CA ASP A 78 -7.09 15.92 5.56
C ASP A 78 -6.11 15.68 6.72
N SER A 79 -6.46 14.79 7.66
CA SER A 79 -5.59 14.41 8.76
C SER A 79 -4.33 13.64 8.34
N ILE A 80 -4.36 12.91 7.21
CA ILE A 80 -3.25 12.07 6.74
C ILE A 80 -2.44 12.69 5.60
N VAL A 81 -2.99 13.66 4.86
CA VAL A 81 -2.34 14.31 3.71
C VAL A 81 -0.90 14.77 4.04
N PRO A 82 -0.63 15.50 5.15
CA PRO A 82 0.74 15.96 5.45
C PRO A 82 1.73 14.81 5.67
N ALA A 83 1.27 13.70 6.25
CA ALA A 83 2.11 12.52 6.48
C ALA A 83 2.40 11.77 5.17
N VAL A 84 1.40 11.65 4.30
CA VAL A 84 1.54 11.02 2.98
C VAL A 84 2.48 11.83 2.08
N GLN A 85 2.39 13.16 2.08
CA GLN A 85 3.31 14.02 1.33
C GLN A 85 4.77 13.86 1.78
N GLN A 86 5.00 13.85 3.10
CA GLN A 86 6.34 13.60 3.66
C GLN A 86 6.85 12.20 3.33
N LEU A 87 5.95 11.20 3.29
CA LEU A 87 6.30 9.86 2.86
C LEU A 87 6.69 9.83 1.38
N GLY A 88 5.93 10.48 0.50
CA GLY A 88 6.24 10.59 -0.93
C GLY A 88 7.59 11.27 -1.19
N ALA A 89 7.88 12.37 -0.49
CA ALA A 89 9.18 13.04 -0.60
C ALA A 89 10.36 12.12 -0.22
N ARG A 90 10.19 11.28 0.81
CA ARG A 90 11.18 10.27 1.19
C ARG A 90 11.35 9.21 0.11
N HIS A 91 10.26 8.67 -0.45
CA HIS A 91 10.33 7.69 -1.54
C HIS A 91 11.08 8.25 -2.75
N SER A 92 10.80 9.50 -3.13
CA SER A 92 11.55 10.18 -4.19
C SER A 92 13.05 10.28 -3.86
N SER A 93 13.41 10.61 -2.62
CA SER A 93 14.81 10.65 -2.18
C SER A 93 15.50 9.29 -2.17
N TYR A 94 14.75 8.19 -2.06
CA TYR A 94 15.27 6.83 -2.15
C TYR A 94 15.48 6.38 -3.60
N GLY A 95 15.00 7.14 -4.58
CA GLY A 95 15.11 6.82 -6.00
C GLY A 95 13.91 6.03 -6.55
N VAL A 96 12.81 5.94 -5.80
CA VAL A 96 11.54 5.35 -6.28
C VAL A 96 10.98 6.21 -7.41
N LYS A 97 10.51 5.55 -8.46
CA LYS A 97 9.90 6.14 -9.65
C LYS A 97 8.41 5.87 -9.69
N ASP A 98 7.69 6.67 -10.47
CA ASP A 98 6.24 6.50 -10.67
C ASP A 98 5.89 5.09 -11.19
N GLU A 99 6.74 4.52 -12.05
CA GLU A 99 6.56 3.18 -12.62
C GLU A 99 6.60 2.07 -11.55
N ASP A 100 7.40 2.23 -10.48
CA ASP A 100 7.56 1.23 -9.41
C ASP A 100 6.24 1.03 -8.64
N TYR A 101 5.39 2.05 -8.56
CA TYR A 101 4.09 1.97 -7.89
C TYR A 101 3.15 0.98 -8.55
N SER A 102 3.28 0.77 -9.87
CA SER A 102 2.47 -0.24 -10.58
C SER A 102 2.81 -1.67 -10.11
N THR A 103 4.09 -1.96 -9.88
CA THR A 103 4.56 -3.24 -9.34
C THR A 103 4.14 -3.41 -7.88
N VAL A 104 4.26 -2.34 -7.07
CA VAL A 104 3.80 -2.33 -5.67
C VAL A 104 2.30 -2.60 -5.58
N ALA A 105 1.48 -1.95 -6.39
CA ALA A 105 0.04 -2.17 -6.40
C ALA A 105 -0.32 -3.61 -6.77
N GLN A 106 0.33 -4.17 -7.79
CA GLN A 106 0.13 -5.57 -8.18
C GLN A 106 0.51 -6.55 -7.07
N ALA A 107 1.68 -6.36 -6.44
CA ALA A 107 2.11 -7.20 -5.32
C ALA A 107 1.14 -7.12 -4.14
N LEU A 108 0.70 -5.91 -3.78
CA LEU A 108 -0.21 -5.69 -2.65
C LEU A 108 -1.59 -6.33 -2.89
N LEU A 109 -2.19 -6.11 -4.05
CA LEU A 109 -3.50 -6.70 -4.39
C LEU A 109 -3.43 -8.23 -4.39
N TRP A 110 -2.35 -8.79 -4.96
CA TRP A 110 -2.12 -10.23 -4.92
C TRP A 110 -1.98 -10.75 -3.47
N THR A 111 -1.22 -10.06 -2.62
CA THR A 111 -1.08 -10.43 -1.21
C THR A 111 -2.43 -10.42 -0.47
N LEU A 112 -3.25 -9.40 -0.71
CA LEU A 112 -4.59 -9.32 -0.11
C LEU A 112 -5.50 -10.45 -0.62
N GLU A 113 -5.44 -10.77 -1.91
CA GLU A 113 -6.16 -11.93 -2.48
C GLU A 113 -5.75 -13.24 -1.80
N GLN A 114 -4.46 -13.48 -1.58
CA GLN A 114 -3.99 -14.69 -0.89
C GLN A 114 -4.34 -14.69 0.60
N GLY A 115 -4.28 -13.54 1.28
CA GLY A 115 -4.58 -13.42 2.70
C GLY A 115 -6.07 -13.44 3.04
N LEU A 116 -6.94 -13.10 2.08
CA LEU A 116 -8.39 -13.01 2.27
C LEU A 116 -9.19 -14.06 1.50
N GLY A 117 -8.58 -14.76 0.53
CA GLY A 117 -9.23 -15.72 -0.36
C GLY A 117 -9.48 -17.13 0.23
N ALA A 118 -9.60 -17.26 1.56
CA ALA A 118 -9.92 -18.52 2.24
C ALA A 118 -11.42 -18.70 2.48
#